data_AF-A0AAP0GHX1-F1
#
_entry.id   AF-A0AAP0GHX1-F1
#
_cell.length_a   1.000
_cell.length_b   1.000
_cell.length_c   1.000
_cell.angle_alpha   90.00
_cell.angle_beta   90.00
_cell.angle_gamma   90.00
#
_symmetry.space_group_name_H-M   'P 1'
#
loop_
_entity.id
_entity.type
_entity.pdbx_description
1 polymer ?
#
loop_
_entity_poly.entity_id
_entity_poly.type
_entity_poly.pdbx_seq_one_letter_code
_entity_poly.pdbx_strand_id
1 'polypeptide(L)' 'DENIELCRFSKDGTKPFLFCTVQKGNRSITVVWDISTWDRIGFKRLLRKPACVMSISLDGKYLAHPFREITTL' A
#
# COMPACT_ATOMS: atom_id res chain seq x y z
N ASP A 1 -14.75 9.69 -2.46
CA ASP A 1 -14.31 8.32 -2.74
C ASP A 1 -12.81 8.13 -2.70
N GLU A 2 -12.42 6.93 -2.29
CA GLU A 2 -11.05 6.44 -2.23
C GLU A 2 -10.96 5.23 -3.18
N ASN A 3 -9.97 5.21 -4.08
CA ASN A 3 -9.77 4.10 -5.01
C ASN A 3 -8.59 3.24 -4.53
N ILE A 4 -8.81 1.94 -4.35
CA ILE A 4 -7.76 0.99 -3.97
C ILE A 4 -7.10 0.47 -5.25
N GLU A 5 -5.78 0.67 -5.37
CA GLU A 5 -5.03 0.26 -6.58
C GLU A 5 -4.27 -1.07 -6.37
N LEU A 6 -3.52 -1.17 -5.27
CA LEU A 6 -2.67 -2.32 -4.98
C LEU A 6 -2.92 -2.79 -3.55
N CYS A 7 -2.80 -4.09 -3.32
CA CYS A 7 -2.90 -4.65 -1.99
C CYS A 7 -1.96 -5.84 -1.78
N ARG A 8 -1.44 -6.00 -0.56
CA ARG A 8 -0.62 -7.15 -0.15
C ARG A 8 -0.88 -7.49 1.32
N PHE A 9 -1.14 -8.76 1.59
CA PHE A 9 -1.22 -9.28 2.96
C PHE A 9 0.14 -9.24 3.64
N SER A 10 0.16 -8.98 4.95
CA SER A 10 1.35 -9.16 5.76
C SER A 10 1.85 -10.60 5.66
N LYS A 11 3.17 -10.74 5.66
CA LYS A 11 3.86 -12.03 5.68
C LYS A 11 4.42 -12.40 7.05
N ASP A 12 4.32 -11.52 8.04
CA ASP A 12 4.86 -11.78 9.38
C ASP A 12 4.15 -12.93 10.12
N GLY A 13 2.96 -13.34 9.66
CA GLY A 13 2.20 -14.46 10.22
C GLY A 13 1.63 -14.23 11.63
N THR A 14 1.87 -13.06 12.21
CA THR A 14 1.47 -12.72 13.58
C THR A 14 0.17 -11.94 13.61
N LYS A 15 -0.07 -11.08 12.63
CA LYS A 15 -1.27 -10.24 12.55
C LYS A 15 -1.82 -10.23 11.13
N PRO A 16 -3.14 -10.32 10.95
CA PRO A 16 -3.76 -10.41 9.64
C PRO A 16 -3.91 -9.00 9.04
N PHE A 17 -2.78 -8.32 8.82
CA PHE A 17 -2.77 -6.98 8.25
C PHE A 17 -2.81 -7.01 6.72
N LEU A 18 -3.51 -6.05 6.14
CA LEU A 18 -3.56 -5.81 4.71
C LEU A 18 -3.01 -4.41 4.41
N PHE A 19 -1.94 -4.35 3.64
CA PHE A 19 -1.39 -3.11 3.11
C PHE A 19 -2.08 -2.79 1.80
N CYS A 20 -2.60 -1.57 1.64
CA CYS A 20 -3.21 -1.11 0.39
C CYS A 20 -2.63 0.23 -0.04
N THR A 21 -2.44 0.45 -1.35
CA THR A 21 -2.33 1.82 -1.87
C THR A 21 -3.70 2.35 -2.21
N VAL A 22 -3.96 3.57 -1.78
CA VAL A 22 -5.23 4.26 -1.98
C VAL A 22 -4.95 5.60 -2.66
N GLN A 23 -5.68 5.87 -3.73
CA GLN A 23 -5.74 7.19 -4.34
C GLN A 23 -6.88 8.01 -3.76
N LYS A 24 -6.54 9.22 -3.34
CA LYS A 24 -7.48 10.23 -2.85
C LYS A 24 -7.21 11.54 -3.56
N GLY A 25 -7.92 11.78 -4.65
CA GLY A 25 -7.59 12.85 -5.60
C GLY A 25 -6.18 12.64 -6.16
N ASN A 26 -5.34 13.67 -6.11
CA ASN A 26 -3.94 13.60 -6.60
C ASN A 26 -2.95 13.08 -5.55
N ARG A 27 -3.42 12.37 -4.52
CA ARG A 27 -2.58 11.85 -3.42
C ARG A 27 -2.68 10.34 -3.38
N SER A 28 -1.52 9.70 -3.46
CA SER A 28 -1.36 8.28 -3.18
C SER A 28 -0.89 8.08 -1.74
N ILE A 29 -1.58 7.22 -1.00
CA ILE A 29 -1.21 6.84 0.37
C ILE A 29 -1.17 5.32 0.49
N THR A 30 -0.25 4.79 1.30
CA THR A 30 -0.33 3.41 1.76
C THR A 30 -1.12 3.39 3.05
N VAL A 31 -2.17 2.58 3.14
CA VAL A 31 -2.97 2.36 4.34
C VAL A 31 -2.74 0.94 4.85
N VAL A 32 -2.90 0.76 6.15
CA VAL A 32 -2.84 -0.54 6.81
C VAL A 32 -4.21 -0.81 7.40
N TRP A 33 -4.76 -1.97 7.05
CA TRP A 33 -6.01 -2.48 7.58
C TRP A 33 -5.76 -3.67 8.49
N ASP A 34 -6.46 -3.75 9.61
CA ASP A 34 -6.66 -5.00 10.34
C ASP A 34 -7.88 -5.71 9.75
N ILE A 35 -7.67 -6.85 9.07
CA ILE A 35 -8.78 -7.54 8.40
C ILE A 35 -9.63 -8.37 9.36
N SER A 36 -9.23 -8.50 10.63
CA SER A 36 -10.04 -9.17 11.65
C SER A 36 -11.24 -8.31 12.01
N THR A 37 -11.03 -7.00 12.10
CA THR A 37 -12.05 -6.01 12.48
C THR A 37 -12.49 -5.13 11.31
N TRP A 38 -11.75 -5.17 10.19
CA TRP A 38 -11.87 -4.25 9.05
C TRP A 38 -11.60 -2.78 9.40
N ASP A 39 -10.78 -2.54 10.43
CA ASP A 39 -10.40 -1.20 10.86
C ASP A 39 -9.14 -0.71 10.15
N ARG A 40 -9.11 0.59 9.83
CA ARG A 40 -7.90 1.26 9.36
C ARG A 40 -7.03 1.63 10.56
N ILE A 41 -5.91 0.94 10.71
CA ILE A 41 -5.01 1.09 11.87
C ILE A 41 -3.84 2.04 11.61
N GLY A 42 -3.59 2.42 10.36
CA GLY A 42 -2.52 3.37 10.04
C GLY A 42 -2.45 3.78 8.58
N PHE A 43 -1.63 4.80 8.31
CA PHE A 43 -1.32 5.24 6.94
C PHE A 43 0.08 5.86 6.85
N LYS A 44 0.67 5.78 5.65
CA LYS A 44 1.91 6.44 5.27
C LYS A 44 1.74 7.12 3.91
N ARG A 45 2.11 8.40 3.81
CA ARG A 45 2.02 9.14 2.55
C ARG A 45 3.13 8.71 1.59
N LEU A 46 2.76 8.42 0.34
CA LEU A 46 3.72 8.17 -0.73
C LEU A 46 4.14 9.49 -1.40
N LEU A 47 5.22 9.46 -2.18
CA LEU A 47 5.59 10.57 -3.06
C LEU A 47 4.45 10.79 -4.07
N ARG A 48 4.33 12.00 -4.64
CA ARG A 48 3.19 12.42 -5.51
C ARG A 48 2.98 11.60 -6.80
N LYS A 49 3.69 10.50 -6.99
CA LYS A 49 3.54 9.57 -8.12
C LYS A 49 2.73 8.34 -7.66
N PRO A 50 1.82 7.80 -8.49
CA PRO A 50 1.12 6.56 -8.19
C PRO A 50 2.12 5.38 -8.15
N ALA A 51 1.93 4.46 -7.20
CA ALA A 51 2.65 3.20 -7.18
C ALA A 51 2.03 2.23 -8.19
N CYS A 52 2.85 1.46 -8.90
CA CYS A 52 2.36 0.46 -9.86
C CYS A 52 2.52 -0.99 -9.37
N VAL A 53 3.40 -1.22 -8.39
CA VAL A 53 3.62 -2.52 -7.78
C VAL A 53 3.81 -2.33 -6.27
N MET A 54 3.42 -3.34 -5.51
CA MET A 54 3.68 -3.42 -4.07
C MET A 54 4.27 -4.80 -3.79
N SER A 55 5.41 -4.86 -3.11
CA SER A 55 6.06 -6.12 -2.70
C SER A 55 6.46 -6.08 -1.24
N ILE A 56 6.43 -7.23 -0.58
CA ILE A 56 6.79 -7.41 0.84
C ILE A 56 8.01 -8.33 0.90
N SER A 57 9.00 -7.95 1.73
CA SER A 57 10.19 -8.76 1.98
C SER A 57 9.84 -10.15 2.55
N LEU A 58 10.74 -11.10 2.41
CA LEU A 58 10.50 -12.47 2.89
C LEU A 58 10.23 -12.50 4.42
N ASP A 59 10.92 -11.66 5.18
CA ASP A 59 10.75 -11.52 6.63
C ASP A 59 9.55 -10.64 7.04
N GLY A 60 8.81 -10.09 6.08
CA GLY A 60 7.63 -9.25 6.33
C GLY A 60 7.93 -7.83 6.87
N LYS A 61 9.21 -7.48 7.10
CA LYS A 61 9.58 -6.21 7.76
C LYS A 61 9.57 -4.99 6.84
N TYR A 62 9.70 -5.21 5.54
CA TYR A 62 9.83 -4.14 4.55
C TYR A 62 8.78 -4.25 3.47
N LEU A 63 8.24 -3.08 3.11
CA LEU A 63 7.27 -2.91 2.05
C LEU A 63 7.88 -2.00 0.98
N ALA A 64 8.07 -2.55 -0.22
CA ALA A 64 8.62 -1.84 -1.36
C ALA A 64 7.52 -1.46 -2.35
N HIS A 65 7.57 -0.23 -2.84
CA HIS A 65 6.67 0.29 -3.87
C HIS A 65 7.46 1.04 -4.93
N PRO A 66 7.69 0.47 -6.13
CA PRO A 66 8.18 1.25 -7.25
C PRO A 66 7.11 2.25 -7.71
N PHE A 67 7.56 3.47 -8.01
CA PHE A 67 6.74 4.52 -8.60
C PHE A 67 6.78 4.42 -10.13
N ARG A 68 5.65 4.67 -10.77
CA ARG A 68 5.61 4.77 -12.23
C ARG A 68 6.24 6.11 -12.65
N GLU A 69 7.28 6.06 -13.48
CA GLU A 69 7.75 7.20 -14.26
C GLU A 69 7.07 7.15 -15.63
N ILE A 70 6.29 8.18 -15.96
CA ILE A 70 5.66 8.29 -17.27
C ILE A 70 6.59 9.16 -18.12
N THR A 71 7.42 8.52 -18.93
CA THR A 71 8.11 9.19 -20.04
C THR A 71 7.31 8.88 -21.29
N THR A 72 6.68 9.89 -21.89
CA THR A 72 6.10 9.78 -23.22
C THR A 72 7.27 9.65 -24.21
N LEU A 73 7.26 8.62 -25.06
CA LEU A 73 8.22 8.46 -26.16
C LEU A 73 7.91 9.46 -27.29
#